data_AF-A0A830D7V9-F1
#
_entry.id   AF-A0A830D7V9-F1
#
_cell.length_a   1.000
_cell.length_b   1.000
_cell.length_c   1.000
_cell.angle_alpha   90.00
_cell.angle_beta   90.00
_cell.angle_gamma   90.00
#
_symmetry.space_group_name_H-M   'P 1'
#
loop_
_entity.id
_entity.type
_entity.pdbx_description
1 polymer ?
#
loop_
_entity_poly.entity_id
_entity_poly.type
_entity_poly.pdbx_seq_one_letter_code
_entity_poly.pdbx_strand_id
1 'polypeptide(L)'
;MAASLIRLHFHDCFGEQTAPPNANSARGYEVIEAAKGAVESICPGVVSCADVLSVAARDASVAVGGPSWTVNLGRRDSTTARRQCPATGGNDRLAPLDLVTPNSFDNNYFRNLVQRRGLLQSDQVLFSGGSTDSIVTEYVNNPATFASDFAAAMVRMGNIQPLTGQSGIIRRTCGAVN
;
A
#
# COMPACT_ATOMS: atom_id res chain seq x y z
N MET A 1 -0.65 -12.19 -2.07
CA MET A 1 -1.15 -11.04 -2.86
C MET A 1 -1.45 -9.81 -2.03
N ALA A 2 -1.97 -9.95 -0.80
CA ALA A 2 -2.33 -8.83 0.07
C ALA A 2 -1.24 -7.75 0.21
N ALA A 3 0.00 -8.14 0.56
CA ALA A 3 1.11 -7.20 0.69
C ALA A 3 1.37 -6.38 -0.59
N SER A 4 1.14 -6.97 -1.77
CA SER A 4 1.33 -6.28 -3.05
C SER A 4 0.25 -5.24 -3.31
N LEU A 5 -1.00 -5.48 -2.92
CA LEU A 5 -2.10 -4.52 -3.06
C LEU A 5 -1.94 -3.34 -2.10
N ILE A 6 -1.55 -3.60 -0.84
CA ILE A 6 -1.26 -2.55 0.14
C ILE A 6 -0.09 -1.68 -0.36
N ARG A 7 0.97 -2.31 -0.87
CA ARG A 7 2.10 -1.59 -1.48
C ARG A 7 1.68 -0.81 -2.72
N LEU A 8 0.81 -1.35 -3.56
CA LEU A 8 0.32 -0.65 -4.74
C LEU A 8 -0.47 0.61 -4.34
N HIS A 9 -1.28 0.56 -3.29
CA HIS A 9 -1.95 1.75 -2.75
C HIS A 9 -0.97 2.80 -2.21
N PHE A 10 0.07 2.37 -1.50
CA PHE A 10 1.15 3.27 -1.10
C PHE A 10 1.81 3.93 -2.33
N HIS A 11 2.17 3.14 -3.34
CA HIS A 11 2.80 3.69 -4.54
C HIS A 11 1.87 4.54 -5.41
N ASP A 12 0.56 4.32 -5.44
CA ASP A 12 -0.37 5.20 -6.18
C ASP A 12 -0.34 6.64 -5.65
N CYS A 13 -0.09 6.82 -4.35
CA CYS A 13 0.15 8.12 -3.75
C CYS A 13 1.55 8.70 -4.05
N PHE A 14 2.51 7.91 -4.54
CA PHE A 14 3.94 8.27 -4.63
C PHE A 14 4.66 8.01 -5.98
N GLY A 15 4.09 7.31 -6.98
CA GLY A 15 4.73 7.10 -8.31
C GLY A 15 4.17 5.97 -9.20
N GLU A 16 4.54 5.98 -10.49
CA GLU A 16 4.00 5.12 -11.58
C GLU A 16 4.55 3.69 -11.68
N GLN A 17 3.83 2.80 -12.41
CA GLN A 17 4.21 1.41 -12.70
C GLN A 17 5.61 1.23 -13.32
N THR A 18 6.04 2.10 -14.23
CA THR A 18 7.39 2.02 -14.85
C THR A 18 8.45 2.82 -14.08
N ALA A 19 8.08 3.46 -12.97
CA ALA A 19 9.04 4.13 -12.12
C ALA A 19 10.00 3.08 -11.51
N PRO A 20 11.26 3.40 -11.27
CA PRO A 20 12.26 2.48 -10.71
C PRO A 20 11.86 1.69 -9.47
N PRO A 21 11.18 2.27 -8.45
CA PRO A 21 10.75 1.46 -7.32
C PRO A 21 9.69 0.41 -7.68
N ASN A 22 9.01 0.58 -8.81
CA ASN A 22 7.91 -0.26 -9.26
C ASN A 22 8.32 -1.24 -10.38
N ALA A 23 9.31 -0.88 -11.20
CA ALA A 23 9.84 -1.73 -12.27
C ALA A 23 10.35 -3.07 -11.69
N ASN A 24 9.82 -4.19 -12.21
CA ASN A 24 10.10 -5.55 -11.72
C ASN A 24 9.84 -5.76 -10.22
N SER A 25 8.97 -4.95 -9.60
CA SER A 25 8.77 -4.95 -8.14
C SER A 25 7.29 -4.85 -7.73
N ALA A 26 6.59 -3.82 -8.22
CA ALA A 26 5.16 -3.68 -7.97
C ALA A 26 4.36 -4.68 -8.81
N ARG A 27 3.29 -5.25 -8.24
CA ARG A 27 2.51 -6.36 -8.81
C ARG A 27 1.07 -6.34 -8.28
N GLY A 28 0.17 -7.06 -8.93
CA GLY A 28 -1.26 -7.08 -8.59
C GLY A 28 -2.12 -6.13 -9.43
N TYR A 29 -1.57 -5.57 -10.51
CA TYR A 29 -2.31 -4.76 -11.47
C TYR A 29 -3.44 -5.55 -12.11
N GLU A 30 -3.20 -6.83 -12.42
CA GLU A 30 -4.18 -7.76 -12.95
C GLU A 30 -5.39 -7.97 -12.02
N VAL A 31 -5.16 -7.93 -10.71
CA VAL A 31 -6.23 -8.04 -9.71
C VAL A 31 -7.07 -6.76 -9.68
N ILE A 32 -6.41 -5.59 -9.77
CA ILE A 32 -7.11 -4.30 -9.82
C ILE A 32 -7.92 -4.15 -11.11
N GLU A 33 -7.38 -4.56 -12.27
CA GLU A 33 -8.12 -4.56 -13.53
C GLU A 33 -9.34 -5.51 -13.48
N ALA A 34 -9.17 -6.71 -12.92
CA ALA A 34 -10.29 -7.65 -12.75
C ALA A 34 -11.37 -7.09 -11.81
N ALA A 35 -10.97 -6.49 -10.68
CA ALA A 35 -11.89 -5.84 -9.76
C ALA A 35 -12.62 -4.68 -10.43
N LYS A 36 -11.91 -3.85 -11.21
CA LYS A 36 -12.49 -2.76 -11.98
C LYS A 36 -13.50 -3.27 -13.01
N GLY A 37 -13.17 -4.31 -13.76
CA GLY A 37 -14.09 -4.91 -14.73
C GLY A 37 -15.38 -5.41 -14.07
N ALA A 38 -15.27 -6.05 -12.89
CA ALA A 38 -16.44 -6.49 -12.13
C ALA A 38 -17.30 -5.31 -11.67
N VAL A 39 -16.69 -4.24 -11.16
CA VAL A 39 -17.39 -3.04 -10.72
C VAL A 39 -18.07 -2.31 -11.88
N GLU A 40 -17.40 -2.19 -13.02
CA GLU A 40 -17.98 -1.58 -14.23
C GLU A 40 -19.20 -2.36 -14.76
N SER A 41 -19.26 -3.68 -14.55
CA SER A 41 -20.44 -4.48 -14.92
C SER A 41 -21.68 -4.19 -14.07
N ILE A 42 -21.49 -3.61 -12.88
CA ILE A 42 -22.54 -3.29 -11.90
C ILE A 42 -22.92 -1.81 -11.98
N CYS A 43 -21.93 -0.92 -11.97
CA CYS A 43 -22.10 0.52 -11.98
C CYS A 43 -21.12 1.21 -12.95
N PRO A 44 -21.43 1.19 -14.27
CA PRO A 44 -20.54 1.73 -15.30
C PRO A 44 -20.17 3.19 -15.06
N GLY A 45 -18.87 3.50 -15.05
CA GLY A 45 -18.35 4.86 -14.95
C GLY A 45 -18.60 5.57 -13.61
N VAL A 46 -18.87 4.84 -12.54
CA VAL A 46 -19.16 5.41 -11.21
C VAL A 46 -17.93 5.39 -10.30
N VAL A 47 -17.25 4.24 -10.18
CA VAL A 47 -16.19 4.03 -9.20
C VAL A 47 -14.82 4.25 -9.85
N SER A 48 -13.97 5.12 -9.28
CA SER A 48 -12.62 5.35 -9.80
C SER A 48 -11.67 4.18 -9.50
N CYS A 49 -10.60 4.07 -10.28
CA CYS A 49 -9.54 3.10 -10.01
C CYS A 49 -8.80 3.40 -8.69
N ALA A 50 -8.63 4.68 -8.36
CA ALA A 50 -8.08 5.11 -7.07
C ALA A 50 -8.91 4.61 -5.86
N ASP A 51 -10.23 4.63 -5.97
CA ASP A 51 -11.10 4.09 -4.92
C ASP A 51 -11.11 2.55 -4.90
N VAL A 52 -11.09 1.88 -6.05
CA VAL A 52 -10.92 0.42 -6.13
C VAL A 52 -9.64 -0.01 -5.41
N LEU A 53 -8.53 0.68 -5.64
CA LEU A 53 -7.25 0.37 -5.02
C LEU A 53 -7.25 0.61 -3.50
N SER A 54 -7.87 1.69 -3.05
CA SER A 54 -7.99 2.02 -1.62
C SER A 54 -8.82 0.98 -0.86
N VAL A 55 -9.92 0.50 -1.47
CA VAL A 55 -10.75 -0.57 -0.91
C VAL A 55 -10.01 -1.91 -0.94
N ALA A 56 -9.33 -2.23 -2.05
CA ALA A 56 -8.55 -3.46 -2.19
C ALA A 56 -7.43 -3.54 -1.14
N ALA A 57 -6.77 -2.42 -0.80
CA ALA A 57 -5.76 -2.38 0.26
C ALA A 57 -6.34 -2.67 1.66
N ARG A 58 -7.53 -2.15 1.96
CA ARG A 58 -8.25 -2.45 3.21
C ARG A 58 -8.62 -3.92 3.28
N ASP A 59 -9.25 -4.45 2.24
CA ASP A 59 -9.67 -5.86 2.18
C ASP A 59 -8.47 -6.80 2.23
N ALA A 60 -7.37 -6.44 1.58
CA ALA A 60 -6.10 -7.16 1.65
C ALA A 60 -5.57 -7.24 3.08
N SER A 61 -5.60 -6.14 3.84
CA SER A 61 -5.16 -6.13 5.25
C SER A 61 -6.00 -7.08 6.10
N VAL A 62 -7.33 -6.99 5.99
CA VAL A 62 -8.26 -7.85 6.72
C VAL A 62 -8.04 -9.33 6.36
N ALA A 63 -7.84 -9.64 5.08
CA ALA A 63 -7.64 -11.01 4.60
C ALA A 63 -6.38 -11.70 5.17
N VAL A 64 -5.41 -10.94 5.68
CA VAL A 64 -4.20 -11.49 6.33
C VAL A 64 -4.18 -11.25 7.85
N GLY A 65 -5.33 -10.97 8.45
CA GLY A 65 -5.48 -10.80 9.90
C GLY A 65 -5.17 -9.39 10.42
N GLY A 66 -5.01 -8.42 9.52
CA GLY A 66 -4.78 -7.02 9.85
C GLY A 66 -6.05 -6.24 10.21
N PRO A 67 -5.90 -4.97 10.60
CA PRO A 67 -7.04 -4.13 10.96
C PRO A 67 -7.91 -3.77 9.75
N SER A 68 -9.21 -3.56 10.01
CA SER A 68 -10.10 -2.87 9.07
C SER A 68 -10.13 -1.38 9.40
N TRP A 69 -10.37 -0.55 8.39
CA TRP A 69 -10.63 0.88 8.55
C TRP A 69 -11.73 1.35 7.62
N THR A 70 -12.27 2.54 7.90
CA THR A 70 -13.20 3.21 6.99
C THR A 70 -12.41 3.83 5.85
N VAL A 71 -12.69 3.41 4.63
CA VAL A 71 -12.09 3.97 3.42
C VAL A 71 -12.90 5.18 3.00
N ASN A 72 -12.29 6.36 3.01
CA ASN A 72 -12.88 7.55 2.38
C ASN A 72 -12.92 7.32 0.87
N LEU A 73 -14.07 7.56 0.23
CA LEU A 73 -14.28 7.38 -1.21
C LEU A 73 -14.50 8.74 -1.90
N GLY A 74 -14.60 8.73 -3.23
CA GLY A 74 -14.82 9.91 -4.06
C GLY A 74 -13.56 10.44 -4.75
N ARG A 75 -12.48 9.64 -4.77
CA ARG A 75 -11.28 9.98 -5.55
C ARG A 75 -11.60 9.87 -7.04
N ARG A 76 -10.85 10.61 -7.83
CA ARG A 76 -10.87 10.56 -9.29
C ARG A 76 -9.51 10.18 -9.82
N ASP A 77 -9.49 9.57 -10.99
CA ASP A 77 -8.28 9.08 -11.63
C ASP A 77 -7.57 10.22 -12.35
N SER A 78 -6.24 10.25 -12.22
CA SER A 78 -5.40 11.18 -12.97
C SER A 78 -5.50 10.91 -14.47
N THR A 79 -5.22 11.89 -15.32
CA THR A 79 -5.01 11.71 -16.77
C THR A 79 -3.54 11.73 -17.14
N THR A 80 -2.68 12.07 -16.18
CA THR A 80 -1.22 12.07 -16.33
C THR A 80 -0.60 11.08 -15.37
N ALA A 81 0.59 10.66 -15.73
CA ALA A 81 1.41 9.79 -14.92
C ALA A 81 2.64 10.65 -14.52
N ARG A 82 3.11 10.55 -13.26
CA ARG A 82 4.35 11.20 -12.81
C ARG A 82 5.55 10.25 -12.84
N ARG A 83 6.40 10.37 -13.86
CA ARG A 83 7.72 9.72 -13.95
C ARG A 83 8.74 10.49 -13.13
N GLN A 84 8.64 10.44 -11.81
CA GLN A 84 9.72 10.92 -10.95
C GLN A 84 10.33 9.74 -10.22
N CYS A 85 11.50 9.32 -10.71
CA CYS A 85 12.66 8.84 -9.93
C CYS A 85 13.68 8.18 -10.88
N PRO A 86 14.99 8.31 -10.64
CA PRO A 86 16.06 7.70 -11.44
C PRO A 86 16.23 6.20 -11.15
N ALA A 87 16.64 5.44 -12.17
CA ALA A 87 16.70 3.97 -12.15
C ALA A 87 17.86 3.42 -11.32
N THR A 88 17.59 2.43 -10.47
CA THR A 88 18.60 1.49 -9.96
C THR A 88 18.09 0.07 -10.12
N GLY A 89 18.94 -0.79 -10.73
CA GLY A 89 18.62 -2.18 -11.01
C GLY A 89 18.59 -3.05 -9.75
N GLY A 90 17.76 -4.09 -9.79
CA GLY A 90 17.66 -5.12 -8.75
C GLY A 90 17.80 -6.53 -9.36
N ASN A 91 18.16 -7.49 -8.53
CA ASN A 91 18.21 -8.92 -8.83
C ASN A 91 16.88 -9.59 -8.45
N ASP A 92 16.45 -10.63 -9.18
CA ASP A 92 15.14 -11.28 -9.00
C ASP A 92 15.03 -12.20 -7.76
N ARG A 93 15.96 -12.08 -6.79
CA ARG A 93 16.00 -12.96 -5.62
C ARG A 93 15.13 -12.39 -4.50
N LEU A 94 14.07 -13.12 -4.15
CA LEU A 94 13.13 -12.71 -3.11
C LEU A 94 13.56 -13.22 -1.72
N ALA A 95 13.31 -12.40 -0.69
CA ALA A 95 13.41 -12.76 0.72
C ALA A 95 12.20 -12.18 1.48
N PRO A 96 11.69 -12.85 2.53
CA PRO A 96 10.55 -12.34 3.28
C PRO A 96 10.96 -11.15 4.16
N LEU A 97 10.14 -10.09 4.16
CA LEU A 97 10.36 -8.89 4.98
C LEU A 97 10.15 -9.15 6.48
N ASP A 98 9.23 -10.07 6.80
CA ASP A 98 9.09 -10.65 8.13
C ASP A 98 9.50 -12.13 8.06
N LEU A 99 10.57 -12.48 8.78
CA LEU A 99 11.12 -13.82 8.81
C LEU A 99 10.26 -14.81 9.61
N VAL A 100 9.41 -14.33 10.52
CA VAL A 100 8.64 -15.16 11.46
C VAL A 100 7.27 -15.48 10.89
N THR A 101 6.56 -14.47 10.39
CA THR A 101 5.19 -14.58 9.88
C THR A 101 5.03 -13.91 8.50
N PRO A 102 5.65 -14.46 7.43
CA PRO A 102 5.73 -13.79 6.12
C PRO A 102 4.40 -13.44 5.45
N ASN A 103 3.30 -14.09 5.86
CA ASN A 103 1.97 -13.96 5.25
C ASN A 103 0.89 -13.48 6.25
N SER A 104 1.27 -13.11 7.47
CA SER A 104 0.33 -12.59 8.48
C SER A 104 0.59 -11.12 8.75
N PHE A 105 -0.46 -10.37 9.04
CA PHE A 105 -0.34 -8.99 9.48
C PHE A 105 -0.37 -8.95 11.02
N ASP A 106 0.82 -8.86 11.61
CA ASP A 106 0.98 -8.77 13.06
C ASP A 106 2.17 -7.87 13.42
N ASN A 107 2.55 -7.84 14.69
CA ASN A 107 3.64 -7.01 15.19
C ASN A 107 5.01 -7.71 15.19
N ASN A 108 5.17 -8.89 14.58
CA ASN A 108 6.46 -9.58 14.48
C ASN A 108 7.48 -8.79 13.67
N TYR A 109 7.04 -7.95 12.72
CA TYR A 109 7.90 -6.95 12.08
C TYR A 109 8.71 -6.17 13.12
N PHE A 110 8.07 -5.60 14.14
CA PHE A 110 8.75 -4.83 15.19
C PHE A 110 9.60 -5.72 16.10
N ARG A 111 9.17 -6.96 16.37
CA ARG A 111 9.99 -7.93 17.12
C ARG A 111 11.29 -8.26 16.40
N ASN A 112 11.26 -8.36 15.07
CA ASN A 112 12.47 -8.57 14.26
C ASN A 112 13.42 -7.38 14.38
N LEU A 113 12.92 -6.14 14.39
CA LEU A 113 13.75 -4.94 14.53
C LEU A 113 14.51 -4.91 15.86
N VAL A 114 13.83 -5.26 16.96
CA VAL A 114 14.46 -5.36 18.30
C VAL A 114 15.54 -6.42 18.33
N GLN A 115 15.36 -7.53 17.58
CA GLN A 115 16.36 -8.58 17.43
C GLN A 115 17.46 -8.28 16.39
N ARG A 116 17.46 -7.06 15.81
CA ARG A 116 18.36 -6.64 14.73
C ARG A 116 18.26 -7.52 13.47
N ARG A 117 17.04 -7.95 13.15
CA ARG A 117 16.68 -8.82 12.01
C ARG A 117 15.85 -8.10 10.95
N GLY A 118 15.87 -6.75 10.91
CA GLY A 118 15.27 -6.00 9.82
C GLY A 118 15.96 -6.33 8.49
N LEU A 119 15.18 -6.62 7.44
CA LEU A 119 15.74 -7.00 6.14
C LEU A 119 16.33 -5.79 5.41
N LEU A 120 15.60 -4.66 5.39
CA LEU A 120 16.04 -3.45 4.73
C LEU A 120 16.76 -2.52 5.71
N GLN A 121 17.71 -1.74 5.21
CA GLN A 121 18.35 -0.68 6.01
C GLN A 121 17.31 0.32 6.54
N SER A 122 16.28 0.64 5.73
CA SER A 122 15.15 1.49 6.13
C SER A 122 14.29 0.89 7.23
N ASP A 123 14.29 -0.43 7.40
CA ASP A 123 13.59 -1.09 8.50
C ASP A 123 14.42 -0.98 9.78
N GLN A 124 15.70 -1.35 9.70
CA GLN A 124 16.54 -1.43 10.90
C GLN A 124 16.85 -0.06 11.50
N VAL A 125 16.84 1.02 10.71
CA VAL A 125 17.03 2.39 11.20
C VAL A 125 15.89 2.85 12.12
N LEU A 126 14.73 2.19 12.09
CA LEU A 126 13.63 2.50 13.02
C LEU A 126 13.95 2.08 14.47
N PHE A 127 14.90 1.15 14.66
CA PHE A 127 15.36 0.69 15.97
C PHE A 127 16.89 0.65 16.02
N SER A 128 17.49 1.84 16.17
CA SER A 128 18.95 2.02 16.13
C SER A 128 19.46 3.08 17.12
N GLY A 129 18.77 3.27 18.24
CA GLY A 129 19.08 4.29 19.25
C GLY A 129 18.47 5.67 18.94
N GLY A 130 17.43 5.71 18.11
CA GLY A 130 16.77 6.94 17.68
C GLY A 130 15.48 7.26 18.44
N SER A 131 14.79 8.31 18.00
CA SER A 131 13.48 8.70 18.57
C SER A 131 12.35 7.72 18.24
N THR A 132 12.52 6.87 17.22
CA THR A 132 11.54 5.86 16.81
C THR A 132 11.60 4.59 17.64
N ASP A 133 12.68 4.37 18.41
CA ASP A 133 12.86 3.17 19.23
C ASP A 133 11.71 2.98 20.25
N SER A 134 11.18 4.08 20.80
CA SER A 134 10.05 4.05 21.74
C SER A 134 8.76 3.58 21.07
N ILE A 135 8.50 4.01 19.83
CA ILE A 135 7.33 3.60 19.05
C ILE A 135 7.43 2.12 18.68
N VAL A 136 8.63 1.67 18.24
CA VAL A 136 8.88 0.25 17.95
C VAL A 136 8.64 -0.60 19.20
N THR A 137 9.13 -0.15 20.36
CA THR A 137 8.94 -0.85 21.63
C THR A 137 7.47 -0.91 22.04
N GLU A 138 6.72 0.19 21.86
CA GLU A 138 5.28 0.23 22.11
C GLU A 138 4.53 -0.79 21.24
N TYR A 139 4.81 -0.83 19.94
CA TYR A 139 4.16 -1.78 19.04
C TYR A 139 4.53 -3.24 19.30
N VAL A 140 5.72 -3.53 19.85
CA VAL A 140 6.07 -4.88 20.32
C VAL A 140 5.21 -5.29 21.52
N ASN A 141 5.03 -4.38 22.48
CA ASN A 141 4.32 -4.64 23.72
C ASN A 141 2.80 -4.59 23.56
N ASN A 142 2.30 -3.80 22.62
CA ASN A 142 0.88 -3.55 22.42
C ASN A 142 0.49 -3.70 20.93
N PRO A 143 0.16 -4.92 20.49
CA PRO A 143 -0.28 -5.18 19.11
C PRO A 143 -1.54 -4.39 18.74
N ALA A 144 -2.41 -4.07 19.70
CA ALA A 144 -3.64 -3.32 19.45
C ALA A 144 -3.34 -1.86 19.09
N THR A 145 -2.39 -1.20 19.77
CA THR A 145 -1.91 0.15 19.42
C THR A 145 -1.35 0.17 18.00
N PHE A 146 -0.54 -0.82 17.63
CA PHE A 146 -0.04 -0.94 16.26
C PHE A 146 -1.19 -1.04 15.24
N ALA A 147 -2.16 -1.91 15.50
CA ALA A 147 -3.29 -2.11 14.60
C ALA A 147 -4.13 -0.82 14.43
N SER A 148 -4.41 -0.09 15.53
CA SER A 148 -5.15 1.17 15.47
C SER A 148 -4.39 2.27 14.74
N ASP A 149 -3.09 2.41 15.02
CA ASP A 149 -2.26 3.46 14.43
C ASP A 149 -2.01 3.18 12.95
N PHE A 150 -1.85 1.92 12.56
CA PHE A 150 -1.78 1.52 11.16
C PHE A 150 -3.07 1.88 10.41
N ALA A 151 -4.23 1.53 10.95
CA ALA A 151 -5.52 1.90 10.37
C ALA A 151 -5.65 3.43 10.19
N ALA A 152 -5.29 4.21 11.21
CA ALA A 152 -5.31 5.66 11.14
C ALA A 152 -4.33 6.22 10.09
N ALA A 153 -3.13 5.65 9.99
CA ALA A 153 -2.13 6.02 8.99
C ALA A 153 -2.60 5.72 7.56
N MET A 154 -3.27 4.58 7.34
CA MET A 154 -3.84 4.22 6.03
C MET A 154 -4.95 5.19 5.61
N VAL A 155 -5.82 5.62 6.53
CA VAL A 155 -6.81 6.67 6.24
C VAL A 155 -6.13 7.98 5.85
N ARG A 156 -5.10 8.39 6.59
CA ARG A 156 -4.35 9.63 6.28
C ARG A 156 -3.65 9.55 4.93
N MET A 157 -3.02 8.42 4.63
CA MET A 157 -2.35 8.16 3.35
C MET A 157 -3.32 8.23 2.18
N GLY A 158 -4.50 7.62 2.31
CA GLY A 158 -5.54 7.71 1.28
C GLY A 158 -6.09 9.13 1.07
N ASN A 159 -5.84 10.08 1.97
CA ASN A 159 -6.28 11.47 1.83
C ASN A 159 -5.17 12.40 1.30
N ILE A 160 -4.03 11.85 0.85
CA ILE A 160 -2.95 12.64 0.25
C ILE A 160 -3.37 13.07 -1.16
N GLN A 161 -3.54 14.38 -1.36
CA GLN A 161 -3.75 15.04 -2.65
C GLN A 161 -4.78 14.36 -3.59
N PRO A 162 -5.99 13.99 -3.13
CA PRO A 162 -6.96 13.34 -3.98
C PRO A 162 -7.48 14.31 -5.05
N LEU A 163 -7.60 13.83 -6.29
CA LEU A 163 -8.42 14.51 -7.29
C LEU A 163 -9.89 14.27 -6.92
N THR A 164 -10.67 15.34 -6.80
CA THR A 164 -12.09 15.31 -6.41
C THR A 164 -12.91 16.29 -7.25
N GLY A 165 -14.24 16.19 -7.18
CA GLY A 165 -15.14 17.08 -7.91
C GLY A 165 -15.00 16.93 -9.43
N GLN A 166 -14.61 18.00 -10.12
CA GLN A 166 -14.42 18.01 -11.58
C GLN A 166 -12.98 17.68 -12.00
N SER A 167 -12.04 17.59 -11.07
CA SER A 167 -10.63 17.31 -11.36
C SER A 167 -10.43 15.81 -11.59
N GLY A 168 -9.83 15.44 -12.73
CA GLY A 168 -9.63 14.04 -13.11
C GLY A 168 -10.87 13.35 -13.71
N ILE A 169 -10.76 12.06 -13.98
CA ILE A 169 -11.79 11.25 -14.66
C ILE A 169 -12.19 10.02 -13.83
N ILE A 170 -13.25 9.32 -14.26
CA ILE A 170 -13.48 7.94 -13.85
C ILE A 170 -13.07 7.06 -15.02
N ARG A 171 -11.94 6.37 -14.91
CA ARG A 171 -11.46 5.46 -15.96
C ARG A 171 -12.38 4.25 -16.03
N ARG A 172 -12.58 3.68 -17.22
CA ARG A 172 -13.24 2.37 -17.38
C ARG A 172 -12.26 1.20 -17.24
N THR A 173 -11.01 1.43 -17.64
CA THR A 173 -9.89 0.49 -17.52
C THR A 173 -8.76 1.20 -16.77
N CYS A 174 -8.18 0.60 -15.74
CA CYS A 174 -7.25 1.34 -14.87
C CYS A 174 -5.92 1.65 -15.54
N GLY A 175 -5.47 0.80 -16.46
CA GLY A 175 -4.24 0.95 -17.23
C GLY A 175 -4.33 1.92 -18.42
N ALA A 176 -5.50 2.52 -18.69
CA ALA A 176 -5.69 3.41 -19.84
C ALA A 176 -6.52 4.66 -19.47
N VAL A 177 -6.19 5.79 -20.10
CA VAL A 177 -7.07 6.97 -20.10
C VAL A 177 -8.21 6.70 -21.09
N ASN A 178 -9.43 7.13 -20.74
CA ASN A 178 -10.62 6.96 -21.59
C ASN A 178 -10.48 7.66 -22.95
#